data_AF-A0A2V4B7Y4-F1
#
_entry.id   AF-A0A2V4B7Y4-F1
#
_cell.length_a   1.000
_cell.length_b   1.000
_cell.length_c   1.000
_cell.angle_alpha   90.00
_cell.angle_beta   90.00
_cell.angle_gamma   90.00
#
_symmetry.space_group_name_H-M   'P 1'
#
loop_
_entity.id
_entity.type
_entity.pdbx_description
1 polymer ?
#
loop_
_entity_poly.entity_id
_entity_poly.type
_entity_poly.pdbx_seq_one_letter_code
_entity_poly.pdbx_strand_id
1 'polypeptide(L)'
;MSQPNPGWYPQQQPYQQAPYGQQPYGPPPGYPQGGYGAPPPGYGPFGPPRQASPVMAFVSAAFFLPAIAFTYIVAIMTWDGITPDNVDAAVSVLGVAFSDDLTGNVDFAITLSMIYPSVTLLFVALEFARVGFVRWVLAALAGIAVGYYVYAIIDLASTDGGGDYVGLPILALLLWLVPLVIAVLPITGRAMRRRVGAPPMAQGHWY
;
A
#
# COMPACT_ATOMS: atom_id res chain seq x y z
N MET A 1 26.31 -55.69 -18.11
CA MET A 1 25.81 -54.61 -18.97
C MET A 1 25.14 -53.59 -18.06
N SER A 2 25.85 -52.49 -17.80
CA SER A 2 25.51 -51.48 -16.79
C SER A 2 24.89 -50.28 -17.49
N GLN A 3 23.62 -49.96 -17.20
CA GLN A 3 22.96 -48.75 -17.71
C GLN A 3 23.50 -47.50 -16.97
N PRO A 4 23.94 -46.45 -17.68
CA PRO A 4 24.22 -45.16 -17.08
C PRO A 4 22.92 -44.37 -16.86
N ASN A 5 22.74 -43.93 -15.61
CA ASN A 5 21.68 -43.06 -15.11
C ASN A 5 21.74 -41.66 -15.75
N PRO A 6 20.63 -41.08 -16.25
CA PRO A 6 20.61 -39.75 -16.87
C PRO A 6 20.92 -38.62 -15.88
N GLY A 7 22.00 -37.90 -16.17
CA GLY A 7 22.47 -36.74 -15.43
C GLY A 7 21.48 -35.57 -15.47
N TRP A 8 21.03 -35.18 -14.28
CA TRP A 8 20.40 -33.89 -14.01
C TRP A 8 21.46 -32.79 -14.06
N TYR A 9 21.37 -31.91 -15.05
CA TYR A 9 22.12 -30.66 -15.07
C TYR A 9 21.23 -29.52 -14.55
N PRO A 10 21.58 -28.83 -13.46
CA PRO A 10 21.10 -27.47 -13.24
C PRO A 10 21.92 -26.49 -14.08
N GLN A 11 21.25 -25.88 -15.07
CA GLN A 11 21.73 -24.72 -15.80
C GLN A 11 21.99 -23.56 -14.81
N GLN A 12 23.26 -23.21 -14.62
CA GLN A 12 23.65 -21.99 -13.91
C GLN A 12 23.39 -20.79 -14.83
N GLN A 13 22.45 -19.92 -14.46
CA GLN A 13 22.33 -18.58 -15.05
C GLN A 13 23.38 -17.66 -14.40
N PRO A 14 24.23 -16.96 -15.18
CA PRO A 14 25.22 -16.03 -14.62
C PRO A 14 24.53 -14.73 -14.22
N TYR A 15 24.65 -14.35 -12.95
CA TYR A 15 24.38 -13.00 -12.49
C TYR A 15 25.41 -12.05 -13.11
N GLN A 16 24.96 -11.17 -14.00
CA GLN A 16 25.72 -10.00 -14.44
C GLN A 16 25.88 -9.05 -13.25
N GLN A 17 27.10 -8.94 -12.73
CA GLN A 17 27.48 -7.93 -11.75
C GLN A 17 27.73 -6.59 -12.45
N ALA A 18 27.15 -5.53 -11.91
CA ALA A 18 27.43 -4.15 -12.29
C ALA A 18 28.86 -3.74 -11.87
N PRO A 19 29.54 -2.87 -12.64
CA PRO A 19 30.97 -2.64 -12.51
C PRO A 19 31.29 -1.69 -11.36
N TYR A 20 31.96 -2.20 -10.33
CA TYR A 20 32.61 -1.38 -9.32
C TYR A 20 34.02 -0.99 -9.76
N GLY A 21 34.34 0.28 -9.53
CA GLY A 21 35.53 0.97 -9.99
C GLY A 21 36.84 0.27 -9.62
N GLN A 22 37.79 0.41 -10.54
CA GLN A 22 39.15 -0.06 -10.45
C GLN A 22 39.86 0.54 -9.23
N GLN A 23 40.51 -0.31 -8.42
CA GLN A 23 41.61 0.10 -7.54
C GLN A 23 42.78 -0.90 -7.65
N PRO A 24 44.03 -0.42 -7.53
CA PRO A 24 45.20 -1.06 -8.14
C PRO A 24 45.86 -2.15 -7.28
N TYR A 25 46.56 -3.01 -8.00
CA TYR A 25 47.29 -4.22 -7.62
C TYR A 25 48.26 -4.05 -6.44
N GLY A 26 48.14 -4.94 -5.44
CA GLY A 26 49.15 -5.20 -4.42
C GLY A 26 48.91 -6.57 -3.75
N PRO A 27 49.88 -7.51 -3.73
CA PRO A 27 49.70 -8.80 -3.06
C PRO A 27 49.85 -8.65 -1.54
N PRO A 28 48.87 -9.05 -0.71
CA PRO A 28 49.06 -9.14 0.74
C PRO A 28 49.94 -10.36 1.09
N PRO A 29 50.89 -10.22 2.04
CA PRO A 29 51.74 -11.32 2.50
C PRO A 29 50.93 -12.45 3.14
N GLY A 30 51.32 -13.69 2.84
CA GLY A 30 50.70 -14.90 3.40
C GLY A 30 50.82 -14.99 4.92
N TYR A 31 49.69 -15.24 5.58
CA TYR A 31 49.63 -15.63 6.99
C TYR A 31 49.25 -17.12 7.11
N PRO A 32 49.80 -17.82 8.11
CA PRO A 32 49.82 -19.27 8.18
C PRO A 32 48.45 -19.88 8.47
N GLN A 33 48.22 -20.98 7.77
CA GLN A 33 47.17 -21.96 7.96
C GLN A 33 47.30 -22.61 9.34
N GLY A 34 46.29 -22.50 10.21
CA GLY A 34 46.25 -23.26 11.46
C GLY A 34 45.50 -22.57 12.59
N GLY A 35 44.31 -23.08 12.92
CA GLY A 35 43.62 -22.74 14.17
C GLY A 35 42.11 -22.77 14.04
N TYR A 36 41.49 -23.85 14.53
CA TYR A 36 40.07 -23.91 14.85
C TYR A 36 39.78 -22.99 16.05
N GLY A 37 39.72 -21.68 15.80
CA GLY A 37 39.27 -20.67 16.75
C GLY A 37 37.83 -20.31 16.47
N ALA A 38 36.96 -20.42 17.48
CA ALA A 38 35.59 -19.93 17.41
C ALA A 38 35.57 -18.45 16.95
N PRO A 39 34.71 -18.06 16.00
CA PRO A 39 34.66 -16.69 15.52
C PRO A 39 34.22 -15.74 16.64
N PRO A 40 34.86 -14.56 16.78
CA PRO A 40 34.48 -13.57 17.78
C PRO A 40 33.03 -13.11 17.55
N PRO A 41 32.22 -12.94 18.62
CA PRO A 41 30.85 -12.45 18.50
C PRO A 41 30.87 -10.94 18.22
N GLY A 42 30.97 -10.57 16.95
CA GLY A 42 30.95 -9.17 16.56
C GLY A 42 30.94 -8.98 15.04
N TYR A 43 29.81 -8.48 14.53
CA TYR A 43 29.65 -7.89 13.19
C TYR A 43 29.87 -8.83 11.99
N GLY A 44 29.01 -9.84 11.84
CA GLY A 44 28.69 -10.37 10.51
C GLY A 44 27.70 -9.44 9.78
N PRO A 45 27.89 -9.11 8.49
CA PRO A 45 26.96 -8.27 7.70
C PRO A 45 25.59 -8.93 7.41
N PHE A 46 25.27 -10.03 8.09
CA PHE A 46 24.04 -10.81 7.92
C PHE A 46 23.41 -11.11 9.28
N GLY A 47 22.89 -10.07 9.93
CA GLY A 47 21.93 -10.28 11.01
C GLY A 47 20.69 -11.01 10.47
N PRO A 48 20.06 -11.90 11.25
CA PRO A 48 18.84 -12.58 10.83
C PRO A 48 17.84 -11.51 10.38
N PRO A 49 17.29 -11.60 9.16
CA PRO A 49 16.60 -10.44 8.64
C PRO A 49 15.39 -10.17 9.55
N ARG A 50 15.24 -8.92 10.00
CA ARG A 50 14.18 -8.56 10.95
C ARG A 50 12.83 -8.95 10.34
N GLN A 51 12.04 -9.74 11.08
CA GLN A 51 10.67 -10.04 10.68
C GLN A 51 9.91 -8.73 10.65
N ALA A 52 9.35 -8.39 9.49
CA ALA A 52 8.56 -7.18 9.37
C ALA A 52 7.23 -7.40 10.12
N SER A 53 6.96 -6.55 11.11
CA SER A 53 5.79 -6.70 11.97
C SER A 53 4.50 -6.55 11.16
N PRO A 54 3.51 -7.45 11.33
CA PRO A 54 2.23 -7.34 10.65
C PRO A 54 1.42 -6.11 11.09
N VAL A 55 1.81 -5.48 12.20
CA VAL A 55 1.15 -4.30 12.78
C VAL A 55 0.94 -3.20 11.76
N MET A 56 1.89 -2.95 10.85
CA MET A 56 1.77 -1.86 9.88
C MET A 56 0.65 -2.07 8.85
N ALA A 57 0.28 -3.32 8.54
CA ALA A 57 -0.84 -3.62 7.64
C ALA A 57 -2.20 -3.41 8.34
N PHE A 58 -2.29 -3.71 9.64
CA PHE A 58 -3.50 -3.41 10.42
C PHE A 58 -3.67 -1.91 10.61
N VAL A 59 -2.56 -1.20 10.86
CA VAL A 59 -2.56 0.26 11.00
C VAL A 59 -2.98 0.93 9.70
N SER A 60 -2.43 0.53 8.54
CA SER A 60 -2.86 1.10 7.24
C SER A 60 -4.35 0.89 7.00
N ALA A 61 -4.86 -0.32 7.18
CA ALA A 61 -6.27 -0.65 7.03
C ALA A 61 -7.17 0.15 7.99
N ALA A 62 -6.76 0.35 9.24
CA ALA A 62 -7.52 1.11 10.23
C ALA A 62 -7.69 2.59 9.85
N PHE A 63 -6.70 3.20 9.18
CA PHE A 63 -6.78 4.61 8.75
C PHE A 63 -7.82 4.86 7.64
N PHE A 64 -8.27 3.82 6.92
CA PHE A 64 -9.36 3.97 5.95
C PHE A 64 -10.74 4.03 6.61
N LEU A 65 -10.90 3.47 7.82
CA LEU A 65 -12.21 3.36 8.46
C LEU A 65 -12.89 4.71 8.72
N PRO A 66 -12.19 5.75 9.23
CA PRO A 66 -12.81 7.08 9.40
C PRO A 66 -13.28 7.69 8.08
N ALA A 67 -12.53 7.52 6.99
CA ALA A 67 -12.90 8.03 5.67
C ALA A 67 -14.14 7.33 5.11
N ILE A 68 -14.18 5.99 5.24
CA ILE A 68 -15.33 5.16 4.86
C ILE A 68 -16.57 5.57 5.67
N ALA A 69 -16.44 5.68 7.00
CA ALA A 69 -17.53 6.06 7.89
C ALA A 69 -18.06 7.46 7.58
N PHE A 70 -17.17 8.43 7.37
CA PHE A 70 -17.55 9.79 6.98
C PHE A 70 -18.34 9.80 5.66
N THR A 71 -17.87 9.05 4.66
CA THR A 71 -18.54 8.96 3.35
C THR A 71 -19.96 8.39 3.48
N TYR A 72 -20.14 7.35 4.30
CA TYR A 72 -21.48 6.83 4.61
C TYR A 72 -22.36 7.83 5.36
N ILE A 73 -21.82 8.52 6.38
CA ILE A 73 -22.57 9.49 7.17
C ILE A 73 -23.11 10.58 6.25
N VAL A 74 -22.25 11.17 5.42
CA VAL A 74 -22.63 12.22 4.47
C VAL A 74 -23.66 11.72 3.46
N ALA A 75 -23.50 10.50 2.93
CA ALA A 75 -24.47 9.91 2.01
C ALA A 75 -25.83 9.61 2.66
N ILE A 76 -25.86 9.24 3.94
CA ILE A 76 -27.11 9.03 4.70
C ILE A 76 -27.79 10.37 5.01
N MET A 77 -27.02 11.39 5.42
CA MET A 77 -27.55 12.72 5.73
C MET A 77 -28.18 13.42 4.51
N THR A 78 -27.83 12.97 3.31
CA THR A 78 -28.27 13.54 2.03
C THR A 78 -29.23 12.61 1.29
N TRP A 79 -29.63 11.49 1.91
CA TRP A 79 -30.47 10.47 1.29
C TRP A 79 -31.84 11.01 0.84
N ASP A 80 -32.42 11.93 1.60
CA ASP A 80 -33.71 12.56 1.29
C ASP A 80 -33.57 13.76 0.33
N GLY A 81 -32.37 13.97 -0.22
CA GLY A 81 -32.03 15.07 -1.11
C GLY A 81 -31.30 16.23 -0.42
N ILE A 82 -31.03 17.27 -1.20
CA ILE A 82 -30.32 18.48 -0.76
C ILE A 82 -31.34 19.49 -0.22
N THR A 83 -31.18 19.87 1.04
CA THR A 83 -31.97 20.88 1.75
C THR A 83 -31.05 21.96 2.31
N PRO A 84 -31.56 23.17 2.62
CA PRO A 84 -30.74 24.24 3.21
C PRO A 84 -30.01 23.82 4.49
N ASP A 85 -30.57 22.88 5.25
CA ASP A 85 -30.02 22.42 6.53
C ASP A 85 -28.89 21.38 6.37
N ASN A 86 -28.72 20.78 5.18
CA ASN A 86 -27.70 19.75 4.93
C ASN A 86 -26.77 20.08 3.74
N VAL A 87 -26.77 21.31 3.24
CA VAL A 87 -25.94 21.75 2.10
C VAL A 87 -24.46 21.42 2.32
N ASP A 88 -23.93 21.69 3.52
CA ASP A 88 -22.54 21.41 3.88
C ASP A 88 -22.20 19.93 3.69
N ALA A 89 -23.12 19.04 4.07
CA ALA A 89 -22.96 17.61 3.88
C ALA A 89 -23.13 17.25 2.40
N ALA A 90 -24.11 17.81 1.71
CA ALA A 90 -24.38 17.57 0.29
C ALA A 90 -23.17 17.85 -0.60
N VAL A 91 -22.46 18.97 -0.39
CA VAL A 91 -21.26 19.30 -1.17
C VAL A 91 -20.09 18.35 -0.91
N SER A 92 -20.15 17.57 0.18
CA SER A 92 -19.14 16.58 0.55
C SER A 92 -19.44 15.17 0.04
N VAL A 93 -20.63 14.96 -0.55
CA VAL A 93 -21.04 13.69 -1.16
C VAL A 93 -20.17 13.44 -2.38
N LEU A 94 -19.75 12.20 -2.54
CA LEU A 94 -18.91 11.74 -3.64
C LEU A 94 -19.74 11.67 -4.94
N GLY A 95 -19.31 12.41 -5.95
CA GLY A 95 -19.98 12.49 -7.25
C GLY A 95 -20.94 13.66 -7.43
N VAL A 96 -21.25 14.46 -6.40
CA VAL A 96 -22.16 15.62 -6.54
C VAL A 96 -21.62 16.65 -7.54
N ALA A 97 -20.31 16.93 -7.51
CA ALA A 97 -19.69 17.85 -8.46
C ALA A 97 -19.76 17.36 -9.93
N PHE A 98 -20.17 16.11 -10.18
CA PHE A 98 -20.34 15.55 -11.52
C PHE A 98 -21.79 15.13 -11.81
N SER A 99 -22.68 15.09 -10.81
CA SER A 99 -24.03 14.60 -11.00
C SER A 99 -24.85 15.52 -11.88
N ASP A 100 -24.64 16.84 -11.76
CA ASP A 100 -25.38 17.83 -12.55
C ASP A 100 -25.00 17.74 -14.04
N ASP A 101 -23.71 17.54 -14.33
CA ASP A 101 -23.20 17.45 -15.71
C ASP A 101 -23.44 16.09 -16.38
N LEU A 102 -23.39 14.99 -15.61
CA LEU A 102 -23.49 13.63 -16.17
C LEU A 102 -24.93 13.12 -16.23
N THR A 103 -25.70 13.31 -15.16
CA THR A 103 -27.01 12.66 -14.99
C THR A 103 -28.15 13.64 -14.71
N GLY A 104 -27.86 14.88 -14.32
CA GLY A 104 -28.84 15.85 -13.84
C GLY A 104 -29.60 15.38 -12.61
N ASN A 105 -29.10 14.38 -11.88
CA ASN A 105 -29.76 13.79 -10.72
C ASN A 105 -28.78 13.45 -9.59
N VAL A 106 -29.03 14.01 -8.42
CA VAL A 106 -28.28 13.81 -7.17
C VAL A 106 -28.35 12.37 -6.65
N ASP A 107 -29.42 11.62 -6.95
CA ASP A 107 -29.56 10.20 -6.57
C ASP A 107 -28.38 9.35 -7.05
N PHE A 108 -27.81 9.72 -8.20
CA PHE A 108 -26.61 9.07 -8.73
C PHE A 108 -25.40 9.27 -7.81
N ALA A 109 -25.17 10.49 -7.33
CA ALA A 109 -24.08 10.81 -6.42
C ALA A 109 -24.27 10.12 -5.06
N ILE A 110 -25.49 10.09 -4.53
CA ILE A 110 -25.81 9.38 -3.28
C ILE A 110 -25.52 7.88 -3.44
N THR A 111 -25.97 7.28 -4.54
CA THR A 111 -25.74 5.86 -4.84
C THR A 111 -24.25 5.56 -4.99
N LEU A 112 -23.52 6.40 -5.72
CA LEU A 112 -22.07 6.28 -5.85
C LEU A 112 -21.37 6.37 -4.49
N SER A 113 -21.82 7.28 -3.64
CA SER A 113 -21.33 7.48 -2.27
C SER A 113 -21.67 6.34 -1.32
N MET A 114 -22.60 5.44 -1.67
CA MET A 114 -22.82 4.18 -0.94
C MET A 114 -21.95 3.04 -1.49
N ILE A 115 -21.85 2.93 -2.81
CA ILE A 115 -21.10 1.86 -3.48
C ILE A 115 -19.61 2.01 -3.20
N TYR A 116 -19.07 3.21 -3.35
CA TYR A 116 -17.65 3.49 -3.25
C TYR A 116 -17.03 3.11 -1.87
N PRO A 117 -17.59 3.55 -0.72
CA PRO A 117 -17.09 3.11 0.58
C PRO A 117 -17.36 1.62 0.83
N SER A 118 -18.42 1.02 0.26
CA SER A 118 -18.67 -0.44 0.37
C SER A 118 -17.57 -1.25 -0.31
N VAL A 119 -17.19 -0.86 -1.54
CA VAL A 119 -16.08 -1.47 -2.28
C VAL A 119 -14.77 -1.27 -1.53
N THR A 120 -14.51 -0.06 -1.03
CA THR A 120 -13.31 0.22 -0.24
C THR A 120 -13.26 -0.63 1.03
N LEU A 121 -14.39 -0.77 1.75
CA LEU A 121 -14.50 -1.58 2.96
C LEU A 121 -14.23 -3.06 2.70
N LEU A 122 -14.71 -3.59 1.56
CA LEU A 122 -14.37 -4.94 1.12
C LEU A 122 -12.85 -5.11 0.96
N PHE A 123 -12.18 -4.15 0.31
CA PHE A 123 -10.72 -4.20 0.16
C PHE A 123 -9.99 -4.02 1.50
N VAL A 124 -10.47 -3.16 2.40
CA VAL A 124 -9.95 -3.05 3.77
C VAL A 124 -10.03 -4.41 4.49
N ALA A 125 -11.16 -5.12 4.37
CA ALA A 125 -11.32 -6.46 4.91
C ALA A 125 -10.33 -7.48 4.29
N LEU A 126 -10.09 -7.39 2.98
CA LEU A 126 -9.10 -8.23 2.30
C LEU A 126 -7.65 -7.86 2.68
N GLU A 127 -7.37 -6.60 3.02
CA GLU A 127 -6.04 -6.20 3.53
C GLU A 127 -5.78 -6.81 4.91
N PHE A 128 -6.80 -6.96 5.77
CA PHE A 128 -6.68 -7.72 7.02
C PHE A 128 -6.33 -9.19 6.78
N ALA A 129 -6.79 -9.78 5.65
CA ALA A 129 -6.38 -11.12 5.21
C ALA A 129 -4.95 -11.17 4.62
N ARG A 130 -4.26 -10.02 4.53
CA ARG A 130 -2.87 -9.85 4.06
C ARG A 130 -2.65 -10.16 2.58
N VAL A 131 -3.61 -9.82 1.73
CA VAL A 131 -3.47 -9.96 0.27
C VAL A 131 -2.61 -8.82 -0.28
N GLY A 132 -1.39 -9.12 -0.74
CA GLY A 132 -0.38 -8.11 -1.10
C GLY A 132 -0.78 -7.15 -2.24
N PHE A 133 -1.65 -7.57 -3.15
CA PHE A 133 -2.14 -6.74 -4.26
C PHE A 133 -3.14 -5.67 -3.78
N VAL A 134 -3.88 -5.93 -2.71
CA VAL A 134 -5.00 -5.10 -2.25
C VAL A 134 -4.55 -3.70 -1.83
N ARG A 135 -3.34 -3.59 -1.26
CA ARG A 135 -2.68 -2.32 -0.96
C ARG A 135 -2.73 -1.34 -2.14
N TRP A 136 -2.42 -1.81 -3.35
CA TRP A 136 -2.35 -0.95 -4.53
C TRP A 136 -3.74 -0.55 -5.01
N VAL A 137 -4.73 -1.44 -4.85
CA VAL A 137 -6.13 -1.13 -5.13
C VAL A 137 -6.65 -0.06 -4.17
N LEU A 138 -6.38 -0.21 -2.86
CA LEU A 138 -6.77 0.79 -1.86
C LEU A 138 -6.09 2.14 -2.07
N ALA A 139 -4.80 2.14 -2.46
CA ALA A 139 -4.11 3.37 -2.84
C ALA A 139 -4.74 4.00 -4.10
N ALA A 140 -5.10 3.20 -5.11
CA ALA A 140 -5.75 3.72 -6.31
C ALA A 140 -7.14 4.31 -5.98
N LEU A 141 -7.94 3.62 -5.17
CA LEU A 141 -9.23 4.12 -4.69
C LEU A 141 -9.01 5.43 -3.93
N ALA A 142 -8.21 5.46 -2.87
CA ALA A 142 -7.96 6.70 -2.13
C ALA A 142 -7.45 7.83 -3.03
N GLY A 143 -6.62 7.53 -4.03
CA GLY A 143 -6.18 8.48 -5.04
C GLY A 143 -7.33 9.08 -5.87
N ILE A 144 -8.31 8.25 -6.27
CA ILE A 144 -9.53 8.70 -6.95
C ILE A 144 -10.34 9.63 -6.05
N ALA A 145 -10.58 9.24 -4.78
CA ALA A 145 -11.30 10.09 -3.83
C ALA A 145 -10.58 11.41 -3.56
N VAL A 146 -9.25 11.39 -3.38
CA VAL A 146 -8.44 12.61 -3.21
C VAL A 146 -8.53 13.50 -4.44
N GLY A 147 -8.39 12.94 -5.65
CA GLY A 147 -8.53 13.70 -6.89
C GLY A 147 -9.92 14.33 -7.03
N TYR A 148 -10.97 13.58 -6.68
CA TYR A 148 -12.34 14.09 -6.63
C TYR A 148 -12.48 15.26 -5.66
N TYR A 149 -12.04 15.12 -4.41
CA TYR A 149 -12.21 16.19 -3.41
C TYR A 149 -11.37 17.42 -3.73
N VAL A 150 -10.19 17.27 -4.33
CA VAL A 150 -9.42 18.43 -4.83
C VAL A 150 -10.21 19.16 -5.92
N TYR A 151 -10.78 18.42 -6.88
CA TYR A 151 -11.62 19.02 -7.91
C TYR A 151 -12.85 19.72 -7.31
N ALA A 152 -13.59 19.04 -6.44
CA ALA A 152 -14.79 19.60 -5.79
C ALA A 152 -14.48 20.86 -4.98
N ILE A 153 -13.34 20.92 -4.28
CA ILE A 153 -12.91 22.12 -3.55
C ILE A 153 -12.60 23.27 -4.50
N ILE A 154 -11.91 23.01 -5.62
CA ILE A 154 -11.59 24.04 -6.63
C ILE A 154 -12.87 24.59 -7.25
N ASP A 155 -13.79 23.70 -7.64
CA ASP A 155 -15.07 24.06 -8.24
C ASP A 155 -15.92 24.91 -7.28
N LEU A 156 -16.04 24.47 -6.03
CA LEU A 156 -16.77 25.18 -4.98
C LEU A 156 -16.12 26.53 -4.63
N ALA A 157 -14.79 26.60 -4.62
CA ALA A 157 -14.06 27.85 -4.39
C ALA A 157 -14.16 28.81 -5.59
N SER A 158 -14.46 28.31 -6.79
CA SER A 158 -14.64 29.12 -7.99
C SER A 158 -16.06 29.67 -8.16
N THR A 159 -17.02 29.13 -7.39
CA THR A 159 -18.43 29.54 -7.42
C THR A 159 -18.71 30.63 -6.39
N ASP A 160 -19.41 31.69 -6.78
CA ASP A 160 -19.78 32.79 -5.87
C ASP A 160 -20.60 32.28 -4.67
N GLY A 161 -20.06 32.45 -3.46
CA GLY A 161 -20.70 32.01 -2.20
C GLY A 161 -20.41 30.56 -1.78
N GLY A 162 -19.66 29.78 -2.58
CA GLY A 162 -19.30 28.40 -2.25
C GLY A 162 -18.27 28.26 -1.11
N GLY A 163 -17.51 29.33 -0.83
CA GLY A 163 -16.42 29.34 0.16
C GLY A 163 -16.83 28.93 1.58
N ASP A 164 -18.06 29.24 2.00
CA ASP A 164 -18.56 28.93 3.34
C ASP A 164 -18.78 27.43 3.55
N TYR A 165 -18.92 26.67 2.46
CA TYR A 165 -19.25 25.24 2.46
C TYR A 165 -18.03 24.33 2.26
N VAL A 166 -16.83 24.89 2.12
CA VAL A 166 -15.60 24.15 1.78
C VAL A 166 -15.05 23.34 2.97
N GLY A 167 -15.51 23.60 4.19
CA GLY A 167 -15.01 22.96 5.41
C GLY A 167 -15.12 21.44 5.42
N LEU A 168 -16.29 20.89 5.08
CA LEU A 168 -16.50 19.43 5.06
C LEU A 168 -15.79 18.72 3.89
N PRO A 169 -15.74 19.26 2.66
CA PRO A 169 -14.90 18.72 1.60
C PRO A 169 -13.40 18.68 1.94
N ILE A 170 -12.87 19.70 2.64
CA ILE A 170 -11.48 19.67 3.13
C ILE A 170 -11.28 18.55 4.15
N LEU A 171 -12.21 18.38 5.10
CA LEU A 171 -12.14 17.28 6.06
C LEU A 171 -12.14 15.93 5.34
N ALA A 172 -13.03 15.75 4.36
CA ALA A 172 -13.10 14.55 3.55
C ALA A 172 -11.80 14.28 2.78
N LEU A 173 -11.23 15.32 2.16
CA LEU A 173 -9.93 15.26 1.48
C LEU A 173 -8.84 14.74 2.43
N LEU A 174 -8.74 15.31 3.64
CA LEU A 174 -7.74 14.89 4.62
C LEU A 174 -7.95 13.43 5.08
N LEU A 175 -9.20 13.04 5.29
CA LEU A 175 -9.56 11.67 5.67
C LEU A 175 -9.16 10.65 4.61
N TRP A 176 -9.21 10.98 3.32
CA TRP A 176 -8.74 10.10 2.24
C TRP A 176 -7.23 10.23 1.95
N LEU A 177 -6.65 11.41 2.15
CA LEU A 177 -5.24 11.68 1.88
C LEU A 177 -4.30 10.97 2.86
N VAL A 178 -4.63 10.97 4.14
CA VAL A 178 -3.82 10.29 5.18
C VAL A 178 -3.65 8.79 4.88
N PRO A 179 -4.72 7.99 4.70
CA PRO A 179 -4.59 6.58 4.37
C PRO A 179 -3.93 6.36 3.01
N LEU A 180 -4.13 7.24 2.02
CA LEU A 180 -3.42 7.17 0.73
C LEU A 180 -1.90 7.22 0.91
N VAL A 181 -1.40 8.22 1.65
CA VAL A 181 0.03 8.39 1.90
C VAL A 181 0.59 7.14 2.60
N ILE A 182 -0.13 6.63 3.61
CA ILE A 182 0.27 5.43 4.36
C ILE A 182 0.29 4.19 3.47
N ALA A 183 -0.69 4.02 2.57
CA ALA A 183 -0.78 2.88 1.68
C ALA A 183 0.37 2.83 0.67
N VAL A 184 0.84 3.99 0.18
CA VAL A 184 1.93 4.06 -0.82
C VAL A 184 3.30 3.80 -0.19
N LEU A 185 3.50 4.15 1.09
CA LEU A 185 4.80 4.03 1.77
C LEU A 185 5.45 2.64 1.58
N PRO A 186 6.76 2.55 1.29
CA PRO A 186 7.42 1.26 1.02
C PRO A 186 7.51 0.35 2.26
N ILE A 187 7.26 0.89 3.45
CA ILE A 187 7.32 0.17 4.74
C ILE A 187 6.19 -0.88 4.82
N THR A 188 4.98 -0.57 4.32
CA THR A 188 3.87 -1.53 4.29
C THR A 188 4.15 -2.68 3.32
N GLY A 189 4.82 -2.43 2.19
CA GLY A 189 5.21 -3.46 1.23
C GLY A 189 6.25 -4.46 1.74
N ARG A 190 7.12 -4.08 2.70
CA ARG A 190 8.08 -5.02 3.33
C ARG A 190 7.40 -5.93 4.36
N ALA A 191 6.33 -5.46 5.01
CA ALA A 191 5.55 -6.22 6.00
C ALA A 191 4.79 -7.41 5.39
N MET A 192 4.46 -7.37 4.09
CA MET A 192 3.67 -8.40 3.42
C MET A 192 4.51 -9.52 2.77
N ARG A 193 5.85 -9.38 2.67
CA ARG A 193 6.70 -10.46 2.13
C ARG A 193 6.88 -11.56 3.18
N ARG A 194 6.00 -12.57 3.15
CA ARG A 194 6.27 -13.86 3.81
C ARG A 194 7.58 -14.40 3.24
N ARG A 195 8.57 -14.68 4.09
CA ARG A 195 9.74 -15.43 3.63
C ARG A 195 9.28 -16.81 3.21
N VAL A 196 9.36 -17.09 1.92
CA VAL A 196 9.58 -18.45 1.44
C VAL A 196 10.86 -18.88 2.14
N GLY A 197 10.74 -19.86 3.05
CA GLY A 197 11.87 -20.36 3.82
C GLY A 197 13.01 -20.70 2.86
N ALA A 198 14.24 -20.32 3.23
CA ALA A 198 15.42 -20.83 2.52
C ALA A 198 15.28 -22.36 2.47
N PRO A 199 15.52 -23.00 1.31
CA PRO A 199 15.44 -24.45 1.21
C PRO A 199 16.31 -25.05 2.32
N PRO A 200 15.85 -26.12 3.01
CA PRO A 200 16.64 -26.77 4.04
C PRO A 200 17.99 -27.11 3.43
N MET A 201 19.05 -26.45 3.91
CA MET A 201 20.40 -26.78 3.48
C MET A 201 20.59 -28.24 3.85
N ALA A 202 20.72 -29.10 2.84
CA ALA A 202 21.03 -30.50 3.04
C ALA A 202 22.31 -30.55 3.88
N GLN A 203 22.18 -30.93 5.15
CA GLN A 203 23.31 -31.24 6.01
C GLN A 203 24.00 -32.43 5.36
N GLY A 204 25.06 -32.14 4.58
CA GLY A 204 25.94 -33.15 4.02
C GLY A 204 26.58 -33.92 5.17
N HIS A 205 26.10 -35.14 5.40
CA HIS A 205 26.76 -36.12 6.23
C HIS A 205 28.02 -36.59 5.50
N TRP A 206 29.18 -36.13 5.95
CA TRP A 206 30.46 -36.69 5.55
C TRP A 206 30.82 -37.80 6.55
N TYR A 207 30.92 -39.03 6.05
CA TYR A 207 31.44 -40.20 6.76
C TYR A 207 32.94 -40.36 6.48
#